data_AF-A0A5J4W0N7-F1
#
_entry.id   AF-A0A5J4W0N7-F1
#
_cell.length_a   1.000
_cell.length_b   1.000
_cell.length_c   1.000
_cell.angle_alpha   90.00
_cell.angle_beta   90.00
_cell.angle_gamma   90.00
#
_symmetry.space_group_name_H-M   'P 1'
#
loop_
_entity.id
_entity.type
_entity.pdbx_description
1 polymer ?
#
loop_
_entity_poly.entity_id
_entity_poly.type
_entity_poly.pdbx_seq_one_letter_code
_entity_poly.pdbx_strand_id
1 'polypeptide(L)'
;MEFSKRSSHSNAFLMDLFGVRKVVLFDTLLEMAGVDCTVKTETETKNEKKEESDQKKDEDPLLNSEQQENKDAQTEIKKEEEKIQVNKPKLLELENILAVIAHEIGHQKEKHLYVLLFLILFHAFIFFYLFSILHKSDIFAIIFGFISRNGEKSEYRQAVVTLLGTLNIMFPILTLTSPFLNFFKRQFEFRADQYANKRGQDLSTALVLLSQQNLLDLNTDPIYTLFHLDHPPLADRLQALNFKGDLALVEKRNEAQKIQKEYEEKKEKEKEQEMKIQKAKLLEKLNEKKKK
;
A
#
# COMPACT_ATOMS: atom_id res chain seq x y z
N MET A 1 8.61 -2.55 -3.36
CA MET A 1 8.36 -1.28 -2.63
C MET A 1 8.22 -1.63 -1.16
N GLU A 2 8.91 -0.94 -0.25
CA GLU A 2 8.79 -1.17 1.20
C GLU A 2 7.45 -0.61 1.72
N PHE A 3 6.38 -1.41 1.60
CA PHE A 3 5.05 -1.03 2.06
C PHE A 3 4.71 -1.61 3.43
N SER A 4 5.40 -2.67 3.86
CA SER A 4 5.28 -3.28 5.19
C SER A 4 5.43 -2.27 6.34
N LYS A 5 6.24 -1.22 6.17
CA LYS A 5 6.40 -0.11 7.14
C LYS A 5 5.13 0.73 7.34
N ARG A 6 4.17 0.66 6.40
CA ARG A 6 2.93 1.44 6.40
C ARG A 6 1.72 0.59 6.77
N SER A 7 1.62 -0.62 6.20
CA SER A 7 0.55 -1.56 6.54
C SER A 7 0.90 -3.00 6.11
N SER A 8 0.13 -3.97 6.59
CA SER A 8 0.21 -5.38 6.19
C SER A 8 -0.47 -5.69 4.85
N HIS A 9 -1.08 -4.71 4.18
CA HIS A 9 -1.77 -4.93 2.92
C HIS A 9 -0.81 -5.35 1.82
N SER A 10 -1.26 -6.29 1.00
CA SER A 10 -0.50 -6.80 -0.15
C SER A 10 -1.15 -6.35 -1.45
N ASN A 11 -0.32 -5.83 -2.36
CA ASN A 11 -0.77 -5.32 -3.65
C ASN A 11 0.37 -5.38 -4.70
N ALA A 12 0.00 -5.25 -5.96
CA ALA A 12 0.88 -5.08 -7.10
C ALA A 12 0.26 -4.05 -8.04
N PHE A 13 1.07 -3.31 -8.77
CA PHE A 13 0.56 -2.46 -9.85
C PHE A 13 1.59 -2.26 -10.94
N LEU A 14 1.09 -1.94 -12.13
CA LEU A 14 1.90 -1.57 -13.28
C LEU A 14 1.81 -0.05 -13.54
N MET A 15 2.96 0.61 -13.54
CA MET A 15 3.08 2.01 -13.98
C MET A 15 3.52 2.03 -15.44
N ASP A 16 2.69 2.64 -16.29
CA ASP A 16 3.00 2.90 -17.70
C ASP A 16 2.85 4.40 -17.97
N LEU A 17 3.97 5.11 -18.02
CA LEU A 17 3.98 6.55 -18.28
C LEU A 17 5.02 6.85 -19.36
N PHE A 18 4.57 7.47 -20.46
CA PHE A 18 5.41 7.92 -21.58
C PHE A 18 6.36 6.85 -22.14
N GLY A 19 5.93 5.59 -22.19
CA GLY A 19 6.72 4.48 -22.75
C GLY A 19 7.67 3.79 -21.76
N VAL A 20 7.78 4.28 -20.52
CA VAL A 20 8.49 3.59 -19.44
C VAL A 20 7.49 2.72 -18.68
N ARG A 21 7.75 1.40 -18.66
CA ARG A 21 6.94 0.43 -17.93
C ARG A 21 7.69 -0.04 -16.70
N LYS A 22 7.05 0.09 -15.54
CA LYS A 22 7.57 -0.42 -14.27
C LYS A 22 6.51 -1.29 -13.61
N VAL A 23 6.89 -2.50 -13.24
CA VAL A 23 6.08 -3.37 -12.38
C VAL A 23 6.52 -3.09 -10.95
N VAL A 24 5.57 -2.77 -10.08
CA VAL A 24 5.83 -2.51 -8.66
C VAL A 24 5.10 -3.56 -7.86
N LEU A 25 5.86 -4.33 -7.10
CA LEU A 25 5.35 -5.34 -6.16
C LEU A 25 5.58 -4.84 -4.73
N PHE A 26 4.62 -5.06 -3.85
CA PHE A 26 4.79 -4.80 -2.43
C PHE A 26 5.70 -5.87 -1.81
N ASP A 27 6.55 -5.45 -0.88
CA ASP A 27 7.36 -6.35 -0.07
C ASP A 27 6.51 -7.36 0.70
N THR A 28 5.33 -6.95 1.21
CA THR A 28 4.35 -7.85 1.85
C THR A 28 3.88 -8.98 0.93
N LEU A 29 3.66 -8.69 -0.36
CA LEU A 29 3.28 -9.68 -1.36
C LEU A 29 4.42 -10.68 -1.63
N LEU A 30 5.65 -10.18 -1.70
CA LEU A 30 6.85 -10.99 -1.92
C LEU A 30 7.18 -11.85 -0.69
N GLU A 31 6.99 -11.30 0.50
CA GLU A 31 7.15 -11.99 1.77
C GLU A 31 6.14 -13.15 1.91
N MET A 32 4.89 -12.96 1.47
CA MET A 32 3.90 -14.05 1.38
C MET A 32 4.36 -15.18 0.44
N ALA A 33 5.19 -14.87 -0.56
CA ALA A 33 5.78 -15.87 -1.45
C ALA A 33 7.11 -16.46 -0.94
N GLY A 34 7.53 -16.09 0.27
CA GLY A 34 8.78 -16.57 0.88
C GLY A 34 10.03 -15.92 0.28
N VAL A 35 9.90 -14.76 -0.37
CA VAL A 35 11.04 -13.99 -0.88
C VAL A 35 11.53 -13.04 0.20
N ASP A 36 12.79 -13.22 0.63
CA ASP A 36 13.41 -12.34 1.61
C ASP A 36 13.75 -10.98 0.96
N CYS A 37 12.99 -9.96 1.34
CA CYS A 37 13.12 -8.60 0.79
C CYS A 37 14.09 -7.74 1.61
N THR A 38 14.74 -8.28 2.65
CA THR A 38 15.64 -7.53 3.54
C THR A 38 17.03 -7.23 2.95
N VAL A 39 17.33 -7.76 1.75
CA VAL A 39 18.55 -7.43 1.02
C VAL A 39 18.46 -6.01 0.47
N LYS A 40 19.01 -5.06 1.23
CA LYS A 40 19.24 -3.68 0.79
C LYS A 40 20.02 -3.69 -0.52
N THR A 41 19.49 -3.02 -1.53
CA THR A 41 20.18 -2.71 -2.78
C THR A 41 21.49 -1.98 -2.49
N GLU A 42 22.62 -2.61 -2.82
CA GLU A 42 24.00 -2.07 -2.71
C GLU A 42 24.25 -0.76 -3.50
N THR A 43 23.25 -0.25 -4.21
CA THR A 43 23.34 0.95 -5.03
C THR A 43 23.15 2.28 -4.27
N GLU A 44 22.54 2.29 -3.08
CA GLU A 44 22.29 3.55 -2.34
C GLU A 44 23.45 3.94 -1.39
N THR A 45 24.24 2.97 -0.92
CA THR A 45 25.34 3.22 0.04
C THR A 45 26.63 3.78 -0.58
N LYS A 46 26.74 3.84 -1.91
CA LYS A 46 27.92 4.45 -2.57
C LYS A 46 27.83 5.97 -2.70
N ASN A 47 26.63 6.55 -2.63
CA ASN A 47 26.46 8.00 -2.73
C ASN A 47 26.56 8.69 -1.36
N GLU A 48 26.10 8.07 -0.27
CA GLU A 48 26.24 8.67 1.08
C GLU A 48 27.67 8.60 1.62
N LYS A 49 28.45 7.57 1.28
CA LYS A 49 29.85 7.42 1.74
C LYS A 49 30.85 8.38 1.08
N LYS A 50 30.46 9.13 0.06
CA LYS A 50 31.32 10.13 -0.59
C LYS A 50 31.17 11.54 0.00
N GLU A 51 30.12 11.80 0.77
CA GLU A 51 29.89 13.12 1.37
C GLU A 51 30.39 13.21 2.83
N GLU A 52 30.56 12.09 3.53
CA GLU A 52 31.08 12.08 4.92
C GLU A 52 32.62 11.97 5.04
N SER A 53 33.37 11.76 3.96
CA SER A 53 34.83 11.55 4.05
C SER A 53 35.68 12.82 4.15
N ASP A 54 35.11 14.02 4.05
CA ASP A 54 35.87 15.27 4.04
C ASP A 54 35.86 16.06 5.37
N GLN A 55 35.19 15.56 6.42
CA GLN A 55 35.17 16.23 7.72
C GLN A 55 35.24 15.25 8.89
N LYS A 56 36.47 14.93 9.31
CA LYS A 56 36.90 14.73 10.72
C LYS A 56 38.33 14.19 10.74
N LYS A 57 39.28 15.09 10.93
CA LYS A 57 40.58 14.77 11.54
C LYS A 57 40.55 15.30 12.96
N ASP A 58 41.21 14.53 13.83
CA ASP A 58 41.52 14.77 15.24
C ASP A 58 40.46 14.30 16.23
N GLU A 59 40.71 13.16 16.90
CA GLU A 59 40.55 12.99 18.36
C GLU A 59 41.07 11.61 18.89
N ASP A 60 41.45 11.64 20.17
CA ASP A 60 42.28 10.81 21.08
C ASP A 60 42.26 9.24 21.05
N PRO A 61 43.37 8.53 21.40
CA PRO A 61 43.51 7.06 21.35
C PRO A 61 42.89 6.25 22.51
N LEU A 62 42.35 6.87 23.56
CA LEU A 62 41.88 6.15 24.76
C LEU A 62 40.45 5.60 24.69
N LEU A 63 39.75 5.78 23.57
CA LEU A 63 38.39 5.27 23.33
C LEU A 63 38.34 3.91 22.60
N ASN A 64 39.47 3.21 22.46
CA ASN A 64 39.55 2.02 21.60
C ASN A 64 39.14 0.70 22.29
N SER A 65 39.12 0.59 23.62
CA SER A 65 38.75 -0.67 24.29
C SER A 65 37.24 -0.91 24.34
N GLU A 66 36.42 0.12 24.64
CA GLU A 66 34.96 0.00 24.70
C GLU A 66 34.29 -0.06 23.30
N GLN A 67 34.97 0.46 22.27
CA GLN A 67 34.49 0.40 20.89
C GLN A 67 34.79 -0.93 20.20
N GLN A 68 35.78 -1.69 20.68
CA GLN A 68 36.12 -3.01 20.14
C GLN A 68 35.14 -4.08 20.64
N GLU A 69 34.83 -4.11 21.95
CA GLU A 69 33.84 -5.05 22.52
C GLU A 69 32.41 -4.84 21.97
N ASN A 70 32.02 -3.60 21.70
CA ASN A 70 30.71 -3.32 21.08
C ASN A 70 30.65 -3.69 19.59
N LYS A 71 31.78 -3.67 18.88
CA LYS A 71 31.84 -4.10 17.48
C LYS A 71 31.79 -5.61 17.36
N ASP A 72 32.48 -6.33 18.25
CA ASP A 72 32.51 -7.79 18.27
C ASP A 72 31.16 -8.39 18.72
N ALA A 73 30.47 -7.76 19.68
CA ALA A 73 29.09 -8.11 20.03
C ALA A 73 28.10 -7.82 18.88
N GLN A 74 28.28 -6.73 18.12
CA GLN A 74 27.42 -6.41 16.97
C GLN A 74 27.69 -7.31 15.75
N THR A 75 28.91 -7.83 15.57
CA THR A 75 29.22 -8.82 14.52
C THR A 75 28.81 -10.23 14.91
N GLU A 76 28.79 -10.60 16.20
CA GLU A 76 28.22 -11.86 16.67
C GLU A 76 26.69 -11.85 16.60
N ILE A 77 26.03 -10.75 17.00
CA ILE A 77 24.58 -10.58 16.83
C ILE A 77 24.20 -10.62 15.35
N LYS A 78 24.96 -9.97 14.45
CA LYS A 78 24.72 -10.08 13.00
C LYS A 78 24.95 -11.47 12.43
N LYS A 79 25.93 -12.23 12.96
CA LYS A 79 26.20 -13.61 12.54
C LYS A 79 25.19 -14.62 13.13
N GLU A 80 24.56 -14.29 14.26
CA GLU A 80 23.44 -15.05 14.82
C GLU A 80 22.10 -14.69 14.15
N GLU A 81 21.88 -13.42 13.81
CA GLU A 81 20.78 -12.95 12.94
C GLU A 81 20.86 -13.60 11.55
N GLU A 82 22.05 -13.81 10.98
CA GLU A 82 22.25 -14.54 9.71
C GLU A 82 22.03 -16.06 9.82
N LYS A 83 22.12 -16.66 11.02
CA LYS A 83 21.91 -18.11 11.23
C LYS A 83 20.46 -18.51 11.45
N ILE A 84 19.57 -17.55 11.67
CA ILE A 84 18.16 -17.79 11.97
C ILE A 84 17.33 -17.46 10.72
N GLN A 85 17.55 -18.21 9.64
CA GLN A 85 16.57 -18.31 8.55
C GLN A 85 15.38 -19.14 9.04
N VAL A 86 14.51 -18.52 9.85
CA VAL A 86 13.19 -19.09 10.12
C VAL A 86 12.32 -18.72 8.93
N ASN A 87 12.29 -19.62 7.94
CA ASN A 87 11.46 -19.51 6.75
C ASN A 87 10.01 -19.24 7.15
N LYS A 88 9.56 -17.99 6.97
CA LYS A 88 8.14 -17.63 7.03
C LYS A 88 7.38 -18.57 6.09
N PRO A 89 6.22 -19.13 6.49
CA PRO A 89 5.51 -20.10 5.66
C PRO A 89 5.14 -19.47 4.31
N LYS A 90 5.57 -20.11 3.23
CA LYS A 90 5.27 -19.68 1.86
C LYS A 90 3.79 -19.93 1.58
N LEU A 91 2.99 -18.88 1.66
CA LEU A 91 1.55 -18.94 1.43
C LEU A 91 1.22 -18.78 -0.07
N LEU A 92 1.95 -17.91 -0.76
CA LEU A 92 1.77 -17.62 -2.18
C LEU A 92 2.80 -18.36 -3.03
N GLU A 93 2.37 -19.01 -4.09
CA GLU A 93 3.27 -19.64 -5.06
C GLU A 93 3.67 -18.64 -6.16
N LEU A 94 4.74 -18.97 -6.89
CA LEU A 94 5.20 -18.11 -7.98
C LEU A 94 4.13 -17.95 -9.06
N GLU A 95 3.37 -19.02 -9.33
CA GLU A 95 2.25 -19.03 -10.29
C GLU A 95 1.15 -18.03 -9.89
N ASN A 96 0.88 -17.90 -8.59
CA ASN A 96 -0.09 -16.92 -8.08
C ASN A 96 0.40 -15.47 -8.29
N ILE A 97 1.70 -15.20 -8.09
CA ILE A 97 2.27 -13.88 -8.39
C ILE A 97 2.18 -13.60 -9.89
N LEU A 98 2.53 -14.59 -10.72
CA LEU A 98 2.44 -14.47 -12.17
C LEU A 98 1.01 -14.20 -12.63
N ALA A 99 0.01 -14.80 -11.99
CA ALA A 99 -1.39 -14.52 -12.26
C ALA A 99 -1.79 -13.08 -11.91
N VAL A 100 -1.35 -12.56 -10.76
CA VAL A 100 -1.57 -11.15 -10.38
C VAL A 100 -0.89 -10.22 -11.40
N ILE A 101 0.34 -10.50 -11.79
CA ILE A 101 1.04 -9.70 -12.82
C ILE A 101 0.31 -9.78 -14.17
N ALA A 102 -0.21 -10.95 -14.55
CA ALA A 102 -0.98 -11.12 -15.77
C ALA A 102 -2.28 -10.29 -15.74
N HIS A 103 -2.95 -10.20 -14.58
CA HIS A 103 -4.09 -9.32 -14.35
C HIS A 103 -3.70 -7.84 -14.51
N GLU A 104 -2.61 -7.39 -13.90
CA GLU A 104 -2.10 -6.02 -14.05
C GLU A 104 -1.76 -5.66 -15.51
N ILE A 105 -1.16 -6.61 -16.25
CA ILE A 105 -0.92 -6.45 -17.70
C ILE A 105 -2.24 -6.39 -18.47
N GLY A 106 -3.29 -7.07 -18.01
CA GLY A 106 -4.63 -6.98 -18.57
C GLY A 106 -5.18 -5.55 -18.52
N HIS A 107 -5.03 -4.85 -17.40
CA HIS A 107 -5.41 -3.43 -17.29
C HIS A 107 -4.67 -2.54 -18.29
N GLN A 108 -3.38 -2.80 -18.49
CA GLN A 108 -2.58 -2.09 -19.47
C GLN A 108 -3.06 -2.38 -20.90
N LYS A 109 -3.30 -3.66 -21.23
CA LYS A 109 -3.66 -4.09 -22.58
C LYS A 109 -4.98 -3.49 -23.04
N GLU A 110 -5.96 -3.42 -22.14
CA GLU A 110 -7.29 -2.84 -22.37
C GLU A 110 -7.31 -1.31 -22.17
N LYS A 111 -6.16 -0.68 -21.88
CA LYS A 111 -5.99 0.76 -21.72
C LYS A 111 -6.92 1.37 -20.66
N HIS A 112 -7.23 0.63 -19.61
CA HIS A 112 -8.17 1.08 -18.56
C HIS A 112 -7.72 2.41 -17.94
N LEU A 113 -6.42 2.59 -17.66
CA LEU A 113 -5.87 3.84 -17.13
C LEU A 113 -6.22 5.07 -17.99
N TYR A 114 -6.12 4.95 -19.33
CA TYR A 114 -6.42 6.06 -20.24
C TYR A 114 -7.92 6.38 -20.27
N VAL A 115 -8.77 5.35 -20.13
CA VAL A 115 -10.22 5.55 -20.01
C VAL A 115 -10.57 6.27 -18.71
N LEU A 116 -10.00 5.85 -17.57
CA LEU A 116 -10.18 6.55 -16.30
C LEU A 116 -9.64 7.99 -16.36
N LEU A 117 -8.47 8.20 -16.96
CA LEU A 117 -7.88 9.53 -17.14
C LEU A 117 -8.81 10.44 -17.96
N PHE A 118 -9.34 9.94 -19.07
CA PHE A 118 -10.31 10.67 -19.88
C PHE A 118 -11.55 11.05 -19.07
N LEU A 119 -12.11 10.10 -18.30
CA LEU A 119 -13.27 10.36 -17.45
C LEU A 119 -12.99 11.44 -16.40
N ILE A 120 -11.82 11.43 -15.74
CA ILE A 120 -11.43 12.44 -14.75
C ILE A 120 -11.28 13.82 -15.42
N LEU A 121 -10.61 13.89 -16.57
CA LEU A 121 -10.45 15.13 -17.32
C LEU A 121 -11.80 15.68 -17.81
N PHE A 122 -12.71 14.80 -18.22
CA PHE A 122 -14.07 15.16 -18.62
C PHE A 122 -14.88 15.73 -17.45
N HIS A 123 -14.80 15.12 -16.25
CA HIS A 123 -15.43 15.67 -15.06
C HIS A 123 -14.84 17.03 -14.66
N ALA A 124 -13.52 17.20 -14.74
CA ALA A 124 -12.87 18.47 -14.51
C ALA A 124 -13.33 19.55 -15.51
N PHE A 125 -13.50 19.17 -16.78
CA PHE A 125 -14.06 20.07 -17.80
C PHE A 125 -15.49 20.51 -17.45
N ILE A 126 -16.38 19.58 -17.06
CA ILE A 126 -17.75 19.90 -16.63
C ILE A 126 -17.72 20.85 -15.43
N PHE A 127 -16.85 20.58 -14.45
CA PHE A 127 -16.69 21.44 -13.28
C PHE A 127 -16.31 22.88 -13.67
N PHE A 128 -15.27 23.06 -14.48
CA PHE A 128 -14.82 24.39 -14.90
C PHE A 128 -15.81 25.09 -15.83
N TYR A 129 -16.52 24.34 -16.67
CA TYR A 129 -17.59 24.87 -17.49
C TYR A 129 -18.75 25.40 -16.65
N LEU A 130 -19.20 24.62 -15.66
CA LEU A 130 -20.26 25.03 -14.73
C LEU A 130 -19.80 26.23 -13.88
N PHE A 131 -18.58 26.19 -13.36
CA PHE A 131 -17.98 27.30 -12.63
C PHE A 131 -17.96 28.57 -13.49
N SER A 132 -17.61 28.48 -14.78
CA SER A 132 -17.60 29.63 -15.70
C SER A 132 -18.98 30.27 -15.87
N ILE A 133 -20.05 29.46 -15.90
CA ILE A 133 -21.43 29.95 -15.93
C ILE A 133 -21.81 30.60 -14.60
N LEU A 134 -21.54 29.92 -13.48
CA LEU A 134 -21.93 30.37 -12.14
C LEU A 134 -21.14 31.60 -11.68
N HIS A 135 -19.90 31.77 -12.13
CA HIS A 135 -19.06 32.91 -11.79
C HIS A 135 -19.57 34.24 -12.38
N LYS A 136 -20.31 34.19 -13.49
CA LYS A 136 -20.99 35.36 -14.05
C LYS A 136 -22.19 35.81 -13.23
N SER A 137 -22.65 34.98 -12.29
CA SER A 137 -23.81 35.24 -11.45
C SER A 137 -23.39 35.64 -10.04
N ASP A 138 -24.18 36.51 -9.42
CA ASP A 138 -24.02 36.90 -8.01
C ASP A 138 -24.73 35.92 -7.05
N ILE A 139 -25.30 34.82 -7.56
CA ILE A 139 -26.19 33.93 -6.80
C ILE A 139 -25.57 33.41 -5.49
N PHE A 140 -24.31 32.98 -5.53
CA PHE A 140 -23.63 32.48 -4.34
C PHE A 140 -23.20 33.59 -3.39
N ALA A 141 -22.80 34.75 -3.91
CA ALA A 141 -22.52 35.90 -3.06
C ALA A 141 -23.77 36.31 -2.27
N ILE A 142 -24.95 36.23 -2.88
CA ILE A 142 -26.24 36.49 -2.22
C ILE A 142 -26.58 35.40 -1.20
N ILE A 143 -26.56 34.13 -1.60
CA ILE A 143 -26.94 33.00 -0.74
C ILE A 143 -26.04 32.91 0.50
N PHE A 144 -24.74 33.12 0.33
CA PHE A 144 -23.77 33.04 1.43
C PHE A 144 -23.57 34.37 2.18
N GLY A 145 -24.30 35.43 1.82
CA GLY A 145 -24.26 36.72 2.52
C GLY A 145 -22.99 37.55 2.30
N PHE A 146 -22.24 37.29 1.23
CA PHE A 146 -21.03 38.05 0.85
C PHE A 146 -21.36 39.29 0.00
N ILE A 147 -22.39 40.04 0.41
CA ILE A 147 -22.74 41.31 -0.21
C ILE A 147 -22.17 42.44 0.67
N SER A 148 -21.40 43.37 0.07
CA SER A 148 -20.99 44.57 0.80
C SER A 148 -22.21 45.46 1.05
N ARG A 149 -22.27 46.08 2.23
CA ARG A 149 -23.37 46.96 2.66
C ARG A 149 -23.58 48.18 1.74
N ASN A 150 -22.59 48.45 0.88
CA ASN A 150 -22.56 49.54 -0.09
C ASN A 150 -22.76 49.07 -1.55
N GLY A 151 -23.01 47.77 -1.78
CA GLY A 151 -23.11 47.19 -3.12
C GLY A 151 -21.78 46.97 -3.85
N GLU A 152 -20.64 47.32 -3.23
CA GLU A 152 -19.32 47.13 -3.83
C GLU A 152 -18.92 45.65 -3.87
N LYS A 153 -18.53 45.18 -5.06
CA LYS A 153 -18.05 43.83 -5.30
C LYS A 153 -16.55 43.76 -4.99
N SER A 154 -16.16 42.91 -4.05
CA SER A 154 -14.77 42.48 -3.96
C SER A 154 -14.59 41.27 -4.87
N GLU A 155 -13.94 41.48 -6.02
CA GLU A 155 -13.78 40.47 -7.09
C GLU A 155 -13.21 39.14 -6.57
N TYR A 156 -12.20 39.19 -5.69
CA TYR A 156 -11.58 38.00 -5.10
C TYR A 156 -12.55 37.20 -4.21
N ARG A 157 -13.38 37.88 -3.41
CA ARG A 157 -14.34 37.20 -2.52
C ARG A 157 -15.42 36.48 -3.32
N GLN A 158 -15.85 37.06 -4.45
CA GLN A 158 -16.86 36.46 -5.31
C GLN A 158 -16.36 35.17 -5.99
N ALA A 159 -15.11 35.15 -6.46
CA ALA A 159 -14.53 33.96 -7.08
C ALA A 159 -14.46 32.78 -6.09
N VAL A 160 -13.98 33.02 -4.87
CA VAL A 160 -13.88 31.98 -3.82
C VAL A 160 -15.24 31.44 -3.42
N VAL A 161 -16.22 32.33 -3.20
CA VAL A 161 -17.59 31.94 -2.79
C VAL A 161 -18.29 31.16 -3.91
N THR A 162 -18.09 31.55 -5.17
CA THR A 162 -18.60 30.80 -6.33
C THR A 162 -17.94 29.44 -6.44
N LEU A 163 -16.62 29.34 -6.18
CA LEU A 163 -15.88 28.09 -6.23
C LEU A 163 -16.42 27.10 -5.18
N LEU A 164 -16.56 27.54 -3.93
CA LEU A 164 -17.13 26.74 -2.86
C LEU A 164 -18.59 26.35 -3.15
N GLY A 165 -19.39 27.28 -3.66
CA GLY A 165 -20.76 27.01 -4.10
C GLY A 165 -20.83 25.95 -5.20
N THR A 166 -19.94 26.05 -6.19
CA THR A 166 -19.86 25.08 -7.30
C THR A 166 -19.43 23.71 -6.79
N LEU A 167 -18.46 23.61 -5.87
CA LEU A 167 -18.08 22.35 -5.23
C LEU A 167 -19.26 21.69 -4.50
N ASN A 168 -20.07 22.48 -3.78
CA ASN A 168 -21.27 21.98 -3.10
C ASN A 168 -22.32 21.44 -4.06
N ILE A 169 -22.51 22.07 -5.23
CA ILE A 169 -23.40 21.54 -6.29
C ILE A 169 -22.83 20.26 -6.89
N MET A 170 -21.51 20.17 -7.04
CA MET A 170 -20.87 19.03 -7.67
C MET A 170 -20.86 17.77 -6.80
N PHE A 171 -20.84 17.91 -5.48
CA PHE A 171 -20.86 16.77 -4.55
C PHE A 171 -22.03 15.77 -4.77
N PRO A 172 -23.31 16.20 -4.77
CA PRO A 172 -24.42 15.28 -5.03
C PRO A 172 -24.40 14.73 -6.46
N ILE A 173 -23.93 15.52 -7.44
CA ILE A 173 -23.79 15.05 -8.82
C ILE A 173 -22.77 13.91 -8.89
N LEU A 174 -21.60 14.08 -8.29
CA LEU A 174 -20.57 13.03 -8.22
C LEU A 174 -21.12 11.77 -7.54
N THR A 175 -21.83 11.93 -6.42
CA THR A 175 -22.42 10.83 -5.66
C THR A 175 -23.46 10.07 -6.51
N LEU A 176 -24.34 10.78 -7.22
CA LEU A 176 -25.34 10.17 -8.09
C LEU A 176 -24.73 9.52 -9.33
N THR A 177 -23.58 10.01 -9.80
CA THR A 177 -22.84 9.39 -10.91
C THR A 177 -21.95 8.22 -10.49
N SER A 178 -21.69 8.03 -9.18
CA SER A 178 -20.77 6.99 -8.70
C SER A 178 -21.19 5.57 -9.09
N PRO A 179 -22.47 5.16 -9.04
CA PRO A 179 -22.91 3.84 -9.49
C PRO A 179 -22.49 3.51 -10.92
N PHE A 180 -22.61 4.50 -11.81
CA PHE A 180 -22.26 4.38 -13.21
C PHE A 180 -20.75 4.21 -13.38
N LEU A 181 -19.95 5.06 -12.74
CA LEU A 181 -18.49 4.98 -12.80
C LEU A 181 -17.98 3.67 -12.20
N ASN A 182 -18.50 3.28 -11.04
CA ASN A 182 -18.12 2.04 -10.37
C ASN A 182 -18.50 0.81 -11.20
N PHE A 183 -19.63 0.84 -11.91
CA PHE A 183 -19.97 -0.22 -12.86
C PHE A 183 -18.87 -0.41 -13.93
N PHE A 184 -18.37 0.67 -14.55
CA PHE A 184 -17.28 0.55 -15.53
C PHE A 184 -15.99 0.04 -14.90
N LYS A 185 -15.61 0.53 -13.72
CA LYS A 185 -14.43 0.02 -12.99
C LYS A 185 -14.54 -1.48 -12.73
N ARG A 186 -15.70 -1.95 -12.27
CA ARG A 186 -15.97 -3.39 -12.08
C ARG A 186 -15.87 -4.19 -13.38
N GLN A 187 -16.36 -3.65 -14.49
CA GLN A 187 -16.19 -4.29 -15.80
C GLN A 187 -14.72 -4.36 -16.25
N PHE A 188 -13.89 -3.39 -15.88
CA PHE A 188 -12.46 -3.42 -16.16
C PHE A 188 -11.76 -4.56 -15.41
N GLU A 189 -12.13 -4.80 -14.15
CA GLU A 189 -11.62 -5.94 -13.37
C GLU A 189 -11.96 -7.28 -14.04
N PHE A 190 -13.22 -7.48 -14.46
CA PHE A 190 -13.60 -8.72 -15.15
C PHE A 190 -12.84 -8.94 -16.47
N ARG A 191 -12.56 -7.87 -17.23
CA ARG A 191 -11.76 -7.96 -18.45
C ARG A 191 -10.31 -8.32 -18.15
N ALA A 192 -9.73 -7.76 -17.10
CA ALA A 192 -8.38 -8.09 -16.66
C ALA A 192 -8.28 -9.53 -16.14
N ASP A 193 -9.28 -10.01 -15.41
CA ASP A 193 -9.39 -11.41 -14.96
C ASP A 193 -9.46 -12.38 -16.14
N GLN A 194 -10.31 -12.08 -17.12
CA GLN A 194 -10.38 -12.86 -18.35
C GLN A 194 -9.08 -12.82 -19.15
N TYR A 195 -8.37 -11.69 -19.14
CA TYR A 195 -7.06 -11.59 -19.79
C TYR A 195 -6.04 -12.54 -19.16
N ALA A 196 -5.94 -12.57 -17.83
CA ALA A 196 -5.07 -13.51 -17.11
C ALA A 196 -5.42 -14.97 -17.41
N ASN A 197 -6.71 -15.32 -17.34
CA ASN A 197 -7.19 -16.68 -17.59
C ASN A 197 -6.91 -17.14 -19.05
N LYS A 198 -7.10 -16.25 -20.04
CA LYS A 198 -6.74 -16.52 -21.45
C LYS A 198 -5.25 -16.78 -21.67
N ARG A 199 -4.38 -16.38 -20.74
CA ARG A 199 -2.93 -16.65 -20.76
C ARG A 199 -2.56 -17.90 -19.96
N GLY A 200 -3.55 -18.67 -19.50
CA GLY A 200 -3.33 -19.89 -18.71
C GLY A 200 -2.88 -19.62 -17.28
N GLN A 201 -3.11 -18.41 -16.76
CA GLN A 201 -2.79 -18.05 -15.38
C GLN A 201 -4.09 -18.04 -14.57
N ASP A 202 -4.22 -18.97 -13.61
CA ASP A 202 -5.37 -18.98 -12.70
C ASP A 202 -5.17 -17.96 -11.58
N LEU A 203 -6.04 -16.95 -11.57
CA LEU A 203 -6.01 -15.86 -10.61
C LEU A 203 -6.82 -16.19 -9.33
N SER A 204 -7.65 -17.25 -9.38
CA SER A 204 -8.63 -17.54 -8.32
C SER A 204 -7.98 -17.74 -6.95
N THR A 205 -6.95 -18.58 -6.90
CA THR A 205 -6.16 -18.85 -5.69
C THR A 205 -5.52 -17.59 -5.14
N ALA A 206 -4.91 -16.77 -6.00
CA ALA A 206 -4.29 -15.52 -5.60
C ALA A 206 -5.32 -14.54 -5.00
N LEU A 207 -6.51 -14.42 -5.60
CA LEU A 207 -7.59 -13.56 -5.11
C LEU A 207 -8.10 -13.98 -3.74
N VAL A 208 -8.28 -15.29 -3.50
CA VAL A 208 -8.69 -15.80 -2.20
C VAL A 208 -7.64 -15.46 -1.14
N LEU A 209 -6.37 -15.74 -1.41
CA LEU A 209 -5.28 -15.49 -0.46
C LEU A 209 -5.09 -13.99 -0.17
N LEU A 210 -5.17 -13.13 -1.20
CA LEU A 210 -5.07 -11.69 -1.03
C LEU A 210 -6.28 -11.11 -0.28
N SER A 211 -7.49 -11.59 -0.57
CA SER A 211 -8.70 -11.14 0.11
C SER A 211 -8.68 -11.52 1.59
N GLN A 212 -8.18 -12.70 1.92
CA GLN A 212 -7.97 -13.14 3.30
C GLN A 212 -6.92 -12.27 4.01
N GLN A 213 -5.77 -12.04 3.37
CA GLN A 213 -4.69 -11.22 3.93
C GLN A 213 -5.14 -9.78 4.20
N ASN A 214 -5.95 -9.22 3.29
CA ASN A 214 -6.47 -7.87 3.40
C ASN A 214 -7.76 -7.79 4.24
N LEU A 215 -8.25 -8.92 4.78
CA LEU A 215 -9.50 -9.04 5.55
C LEU A 215 -10.69 -8.38 4.85
N LEU A 216 -10.81 -8.63 3.53
CA LEU A 216 -11.91 -8.08 2.74
C LEU A 216 -13.25 -8.68 3.17
N ASP A 217 -14.28 -7.84 3.16
CA ASP A 217 -15.65 -8.28 3.41
C ASP A 217 -16.12 -9.18 2.26
N LEU A 218 -16.64 -10.36 2.62
CA LEU A 218 -17.09 -11.38 1.68
C LEU A 218 -18.58 -11.23 1.34
N ASN A 219 -19.36 -10.53 2.16
CA ASN A 219 -20.80 -10.41 2.01
C ASN A 219 -21.24 -8.94 2.07
N THR A 220 -20.83 -8.19 1.06
CA THR A 220 -21.13 -6.77 0.95
C THR A 220 -22.56 -6.56 0.46
N ASP A 221 -23.30 -5.65 1.10
CA ASP A 221 -24.65 -5.31 0.67
C ASP A 221 -24.67 -4.80 -0.79
N PRO A 222 -25.65 -5.19 -1.63
CA PRO A 222 -25.69 -4.79 -3.05
C PRO A 222 -25.78 -3.28 -3.28
N ILE A 223 -26.50 -2.54 -2.43
CA ILE A 223 -26.64 -1.09 -2.54
C ILE A 223 -25.32 -0.43 -2.16
N TYR A 224 -24.70 -0.89 -1.06
CA TYR A 224 -23.37 -0.41 -0.68
C TYR A 224 -22.33 -0.68 -1.79
N THR A 225 -22.35 -1.89 -2.34
CA THR A 225 -21.49 -2.31 -3.46
C THR A 225 -21.65 -1.40 -4.67
N LEU A 226 -22.90 -1.03 -4.98
CA LEU A 226 -23.20 -0.17 -6.12
C LEU A 226 -22.54 1.20 -6.00
N PHE A 227 -22.64 1.85 -4.83
CA PHE A 227 -22.18 3.22 -4.61
C PHE A 227 -20.71 3.35 -4.22
N HIS A 228 -20.15 2.37 -3.52
CA HIS A 228 -18.86 2.50 -2.84
C HIS A 228 -17.76 1.56 -3.35
N LEU A 229 -18.12 0.39 -3.92
CA LEU A 229 -17.10 -0.58 -4.32
C LEU A 229 -16.68 -0.39 -5.78
N ASP A 230 -15.41 -0.01 -5.94
CA ASP A 230 -14.71 0.12 -7.22
C ASP A 230 -14.32 -1.25 -7.82
N HIS A 231 -14.16 -2.27 -6.97
CA HIS A 231 -13.91 -3.65 -7.37
C HIS A 231 -15.16 -4.51 -7.18
N PRO A 232 -15.40 -5.53 -8.04
CA PRO A 232 -16.47 -6.48 -7.81
C PRO A 232 -16.21 -7.28 -6.52
N PRO A 233 -17.27 -7.70 -5.81
CA PRO A 233 -17.16 -8.67 -4.73
C PRO A 233 -16.35 -9.90 -5.13
N LEU A 234 -15.61 -10.48 -4.18
CA LEU A 234 -14.78 -11.66 -4.45
C LEU A 234 -15.58 -12.81 -5.04
N ALA A 235 -16.80 -13.04 -4.54
CA ALA A 235 -17.69 -14.10 -5.01
C ALA A 235 -17.98 -13.97 -6.52
N ASP A 236 -18.26 -12.75 -7.01
CA ASP A 236 -18.56 -12.49 -8.41
C ASP A 236 -17.33 -12.77 -9.31
N ARG A 237 -16.13 -12.40 -8.85
CA ARG A 237 -14.88 -12.67 -9.58
C ARG A 237 -14.57 -14.16 -9.65
N LEU A 238 -14.69 -14.87 -8.54
CA LEU A 238 -14.48 -16.32 -8.48
C LEU A 238 -15.50 -17.08 -9.34
N GLN A 239 -16.75 -16.63 -9.37
CA GLN A 239 -17.77 -17.18 -10.26
C GLN A 239 -17.40 -16.94 -11.73
N ALA A 240 -16.95 -15.74 -12.10
CA ALA A 240 -16.51 -15.43 -13.46
C ALA A 240 -15.30 -16.26 -13.91
N LEU A 241 -14.44 -16.67 -12.96
CA LEU A 241 -13.30 -17.55 -13.19
C LEU A 241 -13.65 -19.05 -13.14
N ASN A 242 -14.90 -19.42 -12.86
CA ASN A 242 -15.35 -20.80 -12.66
C ASN A 242 -14.59 -21.55 -11.55
N PHE A 243 -14.21 -20.85 -10.48
CA PHE A 243 -13.50 -21.45 -9.35
C PHE A 243 -14.42 -22.41 -8.59
N LYS A 244 -13.98 -23.66 -8.40
CA LYS A 244 -14.76 -24.72 -7.73
C LYS A 244 -14.42 -24.93 -6.25
N GLY A 245 -13.58 -24.07 -5.69
CA GLY A 245 -13.02 -24.26 -4.35
C GLY A 245 -11.88 -25.27 -4.38
N ASP A 246 -10.87 -25.03 -3.56
CA ASP A 246 -9.73 -25.92 -3.43
C ASP A 246 -9.53 -26.24 -1.95
N LEU A 247 -9.81 -27.50 -1.59
CA LEU A 247 -9.63 -28.02 -0.23
C LEU A 247 -8.16 -27.96 0.18
N ALA A 248 -7.22 -28.13 -0.75
CA ALA A 248 -5.79 -28.05 -0.47
C ALA A 248 -5.39 -26.63 -0.03
N LEU A 249 -6.05 -25.58 -0.55
CA LEU A 249 -5.81 -24.21 -0.09
C LEU A 249 -6.26 -23.98 1.35
N VAL A 250 -7.37 -24.60 1.75
CA VAL A 250 -7.88 -24.50 3.12
C VAL A 250 -6.91 -25.17 4.10
N GLU A 251 -6.40 -26.35 3.75
CA GLU A 251 -5.40 -27.07 4.54
C GLU A 251 -4.09 -26.29 4.63
N LYS A 252 -3.54 -25.85 3.49
CA LYS A 252 -2.31 -25.05 3.42
C LYS A 252 -2.42 -23.75 4.23
N ARG A 253 -3.60 -23.11 4.22
CA ARG A 253 -3.89 -21.96 5.07
C ARG A 253 -3.83 -22.32 6.55
N ASN A 254 -4.54 -23.36 6.98
CA ASN A 254 -4.59 -23.74 8.39
C ASN A 254 -3.19 -24.05 8.93
N GLU A 255 -2.37 -24.73 8.11
CA GLU A 255 -0.96 -24.96 8.40
C GLU A 255 -0.17 -23.65 8.49
N ALA A 256 -0.29 -22.76 7.50
CA ALA A 256 0.40 -21.48 7.50
C ALA A 256 0.02 -20.60 8.71
N GLN A 257 -1.26 -20.58 9.10
CA GLN A 257 -1.73 -19.86 10.29
C GLN A 257 -1.13 -20.44 11.59
N LYS A 258 -1.05 -21.77 11.67
CA LYS A 258 -0.42 -22.45 12.82
C LYS A 258 1.06 -22.09 12.90
N ILE A 259 1.79 -22.17 11.79
CA ILE A 259 3.22 -21.83 11.72
C ILE A 259 3.44 -20.35 12.05
N GLN A 260 2.61 -19.45 11.52
CA GLN A 260 2.70 -18.01 11.78
C GLN A 260 2.50 -17.70 13.27
N LYS A 261 1.53 -18.35 13.91
CA LYS A 261 1.30 -18.21 15.35
C LYS A 261 2.49 -18.73 16.17
N GLU A 262 3.02 -19.90 15.82
CA GLU A 262 4.22 -20.46 16.46
C GLU A 262 5.44 -19.55 16.28
N TYR A 263 5.58 -18.91 15.12
CA TYR A 263 6.63 -17.93 14.83
C TYR A 263 6.49 -16.65 15.68
N GLU A 264 5.28 -16.08 15.76
CA GLU A 264 5.00 -14.89 16.57
C GLU A 264 5.25 -15.15 18.06
N GLU A 265 4.82 -16.30 18.57
CA GLU A 265 5.08 -16.72 19.95
C GLU A 265 6.57 -16.87 20.25
N LYS A 266 7.37 -17.42 19.31
CA LYS A 266 8.83 -17.50 19.45
C LYS A 266 9.46 -16.11 19.48
N LYS A 267 9.08 -15.25 18.54
CA LYS A 267 9.59 -13.88 18.44
C LYS A 267 9.26 -13.04 19.67
N GLU A 268 8.09 -13.23 20.27
CA GLU A 268 7.70 -12.55 21.51
C GLU A 268 8.54 -13.04 22.70
N LYS A 269 8.77 -14.36 22.82
CA LYS A 269 9.63 -14.94 23.86
C LYS A 269 11.08 -14.45 23.75
N GLU A 270 11.61 -14.35 22.53
CA GLU A 270 12.96 -13.83 22.27
C GLU A 270 13.08 -12.36 22.67
N LYS A 271 12.12 -11.50 22.27
CA LYS A 271 12.07 -10.10 22.71
C LYS A 271 11.99 -9.96 24.23
N GLU A 272 11.23 -10.83 24.90
CA GLU A 272 11.13 -10.85 26.35
C GLU A 272 12.47 -11.24 27.00
N GLN A 273 13.18 -12.22 26.43
CA GLN A 273 14.52 -12.62 26.88
C GLN A 273 15.55 -11.49 26.67
N GLU A 274 15.55 -10.85 25.51
CA GLU A 274 16.42 -9.70 25.22
C GLU A 274 16.17 -8.54 26.19
N MET A 275 14.91 -8.19 26.46
CA MET A 275 14.57 -7.17 27.47
C MET A 275 15.05 -7.55 28.87
N LYS A 276 14.93 -8.83 29.27
CA LYS A 276 15.44 -9.31 30.55
C LYS A 276 16.97 -9.17 30.63
N ILE A 277 17.68 -9.54 29.57
CA ILE A 277 19.14 -9.41 29.47
C ILE A 277 19.56 -7.94 29.53
N GLN A 278 18.89 -7.06 28.76
CA GLN A 278 19.18 -5.62 28.77
C GLN A 278 18.93 -5.00 30.15
N LYS A 279 17.84 -5.36 30.82
CA LYS A 279 17.51 -4.90 32.17
C LYS A 279 18.53 -5.38 33.21
N ALA A 280 19.00 -6.63 33.10
CA ALA A 280 20.05 -7.17 33.96
C ALA A 280 21.39 -6.42 33.78
N LYS A 281 21.81 -6.18 32.53
CA LYS A 281 23.00 -5.38 32.21
C LYS A 281 22.91 -3.94 32.74
N LEU A 282 21.71 -3.32 32.70
CA LEU A 282 21.50 -1.97 33.24
C LEU A 282 21.61 -1.95 34.78
N LEU A 283 21.05 -2.95 35.46
CA LEU A 283 21.13 -3.10 36.92
C LEU A 283 22.57 -3.29 37.40
N GLU A 284 23.37 -4.07 36.67
CA GLU A 284 24.78 -4.28 36.94
C GLU A 284 25.57 -2.96 36.85
N LYS A 285 25.40 -2.21 35.75
CA LYS A 285 26.02 -0.88 35.58
C LYS A 285 25.62 0.13 36.67
N LEU A 286 24.37 0.08 37.15
CA LEU A 286 23.90 0.94 38.25
C LEU A 286 24.53 0.56 39.60
N ASN A 287 24.74 -0.73 39.85
CA ASN A 287 25.38 -1.20 41.08
C ASN A 287 26.87 -0.90 41.11
N GLU A 288 27.56 -0.96 39.96
CA GLU A 288 28.96 -0.54 39.84
C GLU A 288 29.14 0.96 40.06
N LYS A 289 28.22 1.79 39.55
CA LYS A 289 28.22 3.24 39.80
C LYS A 289 27.96 3.63 41.26
N LYS A 290 27.27 2.80 42.04
CA LYS A 290 27.02 3.03 43.47
C LYS A 290 28.18 2.59 44.38
N LYS A 291 29.11 1.78 43.86
CA LYS A 291 30.30 1.29 44.59
C LYS A 291 31.55 2.17 44.39
N LYS A 292 31.49 3.14 43.47
CA LYS A 292 32.49 4.22 43.30
C LYS A 292 31.98 5.48 43.99
#